data_AF-A0A7H8KA56-F1
#
_entry.id   AF-A0A7H8KA56-F1
#
_cell.length_a   1.000
_cell.length_b   1.000
_cell.length_c   1.000
_cell.angle_alpha   90.00
_cell.angle_beta   90.00
_cell.angle_gamma   90.00
#
_symmetry.space_group_name_H-M   'P 1'
#
loop_
_entity.id
_entity.type
_entity.pdbx_description
1 polymer ?
#
loop_
_entity_poly.entity_id
_entity_poly.type
_entity_poly.pdbx_seq_one_letter_code
_entity_poly.pdbx_strand_id
1 'polypeptide(L)'
;MAAPPPGSPLRAELGQATTALRQFRQVLTHVRAASPTALELRRNISMVLLSEGEAAEAVDELRPLHDDLCVVYAPQHDETQEVAEVLARLRLTH
;
A
#
# COMPACT_ATOMS: atom_id res chain seq x y z
N MET A 1 53.04 -3.29 -15.96
CA MET A 1 51.82 -3.53 -15.18
C MET A 1 50.98 -2.25 -15.26
N ALA A 2 50.09 -2.15 -16.24
CA ALA A 2 49.31 -0.93 -16.49
C ALA A 2 48.03 -0.97 -15.64
N ALA A 3 47.84 0.06 -14.81
CA ALA A 3 46.62 0.23 -14.03
C ALA A 3 45.40 0.42 -14.97
N PRO A 4 44.23 -0.17 -14.66
CA PRO A 4 43.04 0.07 -15.45
C PRO A 4 42.63 1.56 -15.38
N PRO A 5 42.10 2.14 -16.47
CA PRO A 5 41.69 3.55 -16.47
C PRO A 5 40.55 3.76 -15.46
N PRO A 6 40.48 4.94 -14.81
CA PRO A 6 39.37 5.25 -13.91
C PRO A 6 38.08 5.28 -14.72
N GLY A 7 37.27 4.22 -14.56
CA GLY A 7 35.87 4.24 -14.98
C GLY A 7 35.21 5.44 -14.31
N SER A 8 34.80 6.40 -15.13
CA SER A 8 34.51 7.77 -14.71
C SER A 8 33.37 7.88 -13.69
N PRO A 9 33.47 8.82 -12.72
CA PRO A 9 32.45 9.06 -11.69
C PRO A 9 31.04 9.29 -12.27
N LEU A 10 30.94 9.83 -13.49
CA LEU A 10 29.69 9.98 -14.24
C LEU A 10 28.89 8.67 -14.39
N ARG A 11 29.56 7.52 -14.61
CA ARG A 11 28.87 6.23 -14.74
C ARG A 11 28.35 5.73 -13.39
N ALA A 12 29.05 6.04 -12.30
CA ALA A 12 28.60 5.74 -10.95
C ALA A 12 27.40 6.62 -10.56
N GLU A 13 27.45 7.92 -10.86
CA GLU A 13 26.36 8.88 -10.62
C GLU A 13 25.09 8.51 -11.40
N LEU A 14 25.22 8.14 -12.68
CA LEU A 14 24.09 7.66 -13.50
C LEU A 14 23.47 6.37 -12.93
N GLY A 15 24.29 5.45 -12.40
CA GLY A 15 23.81 4.23 -11.73
C GLY A 15 23.04 4.52 -10.44
N GLN A 16 23.51 5.48 -9.64
CA GLN A 16 22.85 5.91 -8.41
C GLN A 16 21.52 6.64 -8.69
N ALA A 17 21.50 7.57 -9.65
CA ALA A 17 20.28 8.27 -10.07
C ALA A 17 19.20 7.31 -10.59
N THR A 18 19.59 6.28 -11.34
CA THR A 18 18.68 5.23 -11.83
C THR A 18 18.09 4.40 -10.69
N THR A 19 18.86 4.16 -9.64
CA THR A 19 18.42 3.43 -8.45
C THR A 19 17.43 4.26 -7.62
N ALA A 20 17.77 5.51 -7.34
CA ALA A 20 16.90 6.43 -6.61
C ALA A 20 15.55 6.63 -7.32
N LEU A 21 15.56 6.78 -8.65
CA LEU A 21 14.33 6.90 -9.44
C LEU A 21 13.44 5.65 -9.33
N ARG A 22 14.02 4.44 -9.29
CA ARG A 22 13.27 3.20 -9.11
C ARG A 22 12.63 3.13 -7.73
N GLN A 23 13.38 3.52 -6.69
CA GLN A 23 12.89 3.59 -5.32
C GLN A 23 11.73 4.61 -5.21
N PHE A 24 11.89 5.80 -5.77
CA PHE A 24 10.81 6.80 -5.78
C PHE A 24 9.56 6.33 -6.54
N ARG A 25 9.72 5.58 -7.65
CA ARG A 25 8.57 4.98 -8.35
C ARG A 25 7.86 3.93 -7.50
N GLN A 26 8.60 3.11 -6.75
CA GLN A 26 8.00 2.14 -5.82
C GLN A 26 7.20 2.86 -4.71
N VAL A 27 7.79 3.89 -4.11
CA VAL A 27 7.11 4.72 -3.11
C VAL A 27 5.87 5.39 -3.72
N LEU A 28 5.96 5.93 -4.94
CA LEU A 28 4.81 6.55 -5.61
C LEU A 28 3.67 5.55 -5.87
N THR A 29 3.99 4.30 -6.24
CA THR A 29 2.97 3.24 -6.37
C THR A 29 2.27 3.00 -5.05
N HIS A 30 3.02 2.92 -3.95
CA HIS A 30 2.45 2.71 -2.61
C HIS A 30 1.61 3.92 -2.16
N VAL A 31 2.10 5.14 -2.35
CA VAL A 31 1.35 6.37 -2.05
C VAL A 31 0.08 6.47 -2.89
N ARG A 32 0.09 6.04 -4.16
CA ARG A 32 -1.12 5.99 -4.99
C ARG A 32 -2.13 4.97 -4.47
N ALA A 33 -1.67 3.80 -4.06
CA ALA A 33 -2.52 2.77 -3.46
C ALA A 33 -3.12 3.22 -2.10
N ALA A 34 -2.39 4.08 -1.37
CA ALA A 34 -2.82 4.70 -0.12
C ALA A 34 -3.38 6.12 -0.29
N SER A 35 -3.68 6.55 -1.52
CA SER A 35 -4.32 7.85 -1.72
C SER A 35 -5.76 7.81 -1.19
N PRO A 36 -6.30 8.91 -0.64
CA PRO A 36 -7.66 8.91 -0.09
C PRO A 36 -8.72 8.32 -1.03
N THR A 37 -8.66 8.68 -2.32
CA THR A 37 -9.58 8.14 -3.35
C THR A 37 -9.40 6.64 -3.59
N ALA A 38 -8.17 6.12 -3.54
CA ALA A 38 -7.92 4.69 -3.68
C ALA A 38 -8.40 3.90 -2.46
N LEU A 39 -8.22 4.45 -1.26
CA LEU A 39 -8.70 3.87 0.00
C LEU A 39 -10.23 3.80 0.03
N GLU A 40 -10.90 4.89 -0.34
CA GLU A 40 -12.37 4.95 -0.44
C GLU A 40 -12.91 3.91 -1.44
N LEU A 41 -12.28 3.79 -2.61
CA LEU A 41 -12.67 2.80 -3.62
C LEU A 41 -12.52 1.37 -3.09
N ARG A 42 -11.41 1.05 -2.42
CA ARG A 42 -11.16 -0.27 -1.81
C ARG A 42 -12.16 -0.60 -0.71
N ARG A 43 -12.53 0.39 0.11
CA ARG A 43 -13.61 0.25 1.10
C ARG A 43 -14.92 -0.12 0.41
N ASN A 44 -15.30 0.61 -0.64
CA ASN A 44 -16.54 0.36 -1.38
C ASN A 44 -16.57 -1.02 -2.04
N ILE A 45 -15.46 -1.46 -2.66
CA ILE A 45 -15.33 -2.81 -3.22
C ILE A 45 -15.54 -3.86 -2.13
N SER A 46 -14.90 -3.68 -0.97
CA SER A 46 -15.05 -4.61 0.15
C SER A 46 -16.48 -4.70 0.67
N MET A 47 -17.21 -3.56 0.73
CA MET A 47 -18.62 -3.55 1.11
C MET A 47 -19.51 -4.28 0.10
N VAL A 48 -19.22 -4.16 -1.20
CA VAL A 48 -19.90 -4.92 -2.24
C VAL A 48 -19.67 -6.42 -2.06
N LEU A 49 -18.42 -6.85 -1.84
CA LEU A 49 -18.10 -8.26 -1.60
C LEU A 49 -18.87 -8.82 -0.39
N LEU A 50 -18.96 -8.05 0.69
CA LEU A 50 -19.78 -8.43 1.86
C LEU A 50 -21.27 -8.56 1.54
N SER A 51 -21.81 -7.68 0.71
CA SER A 51 -23.21 -7.74 0.30
C SER A 51 -23.53 -8.95 -0.60
N GLU A 52 -22.56 -9.41 -1.38
CA GLU A 52 -22.65 -10.60 -2.22
C GLU A 52 -22.40 -11.91 -1.43
N GLY A 53 -22.03 -11.81 -0.14
CA GLY A 53 -21.72 -12.96 0.70
C GLY A 53 -20.29 -13.49 0.58
N GLU A 54 -19.43 -12.81 -0.20
CA GLU A 54 -18.03 -13.15 -0.42
C GLU A 54 -17.15 -12.65 0.75
N ALA A 55 -17.46 -13.12 1.96
CA ALA A 55 -16.83 -12.65 3.19
C ALA A 55 -15.31 -12.92 3.24
N ALA A 56 -14.84 -14.04 2.66
CA ALA A 56 -13.42 -14.37 2.62
C ALA A 56 -12.63 -13.37 1.75
N GLU A 57 -13.11 -13.08 0.55
CA GLU A 57 -12.50 -12.10 -0.35
C GLU A 57 -12.54 -10.69 0.25
N ALA A 58 -13.65 -10.33 0.90
CA ALA A 58 -13.75 -9.06 1.61
C ALA A 58 -12.70 -8.94 2.73
N VAL A 59 -12.45 -10.01 3.51
CA VAL A 59 -11.41 -9.99 4.55
C VAL A 59 -10.01 -9.79 3.95
N ASP A 60 -9.72 -10.46 2.84
CA ASP A 60 -8.42 -10.35 2.16
C ASP A 60 -8.16 -8.93 1.62
N GLU A 61 -9.21 -8.19 1.24
CA GLU A 61 -9.11 -6.78 0.83
C GLU A 61 -9.13 -5.78 2.02
N LEU A 62 -9.97 -6.03 3.03
CA LEU A 62 -10.13 -5.14 4.19
C LEU A 62 -8.87 -5.11 5.08
N ARG A 63 -8.14 -6.21 5.17
CA ARG A 63 -6.95 -6.31 6.02
C ARG A 63 -5.80 -5.39 5.57
N PRO A 64 -5.32 -5.43 4.30
CA PRO A 64 -4.34 -4.45 3.82
C PRO A 64 -4.91 -3.04 3.77
N LEU A 65 -6.22 -2.86 3.55
CA LEU A 65 -6.85 -1.54 3.59
C LEU A 65 -6.75 -0.90 4.98
N HIS A 66 -7.02 -1.67 6.03
CA HIS A 66 -6.88 -1.22 7.41
C HIS A 66 -5.44 -0.78 7.73
N ASP A 67 -4.44 -1.54 7.25
CA ASP A 67 -3.04 -1.19 7.46
C ASP A 67 -2.69 0.14 6.79
N ASP A 68 -3.15 0.36 5.55
CA ASP A 68 -2.94 1.62 4.84
C ASP A 68 -3.68 2.79 5.52
N LEU A 69 -4.91 2.57 6.01
CA LEU A 69 -5.68 3.57 6.77
C LEU A 69 -4.98 3.95 8.09
N CYS A 70 -4.37 3.00 8.79
CA CYS A 70 -3.58 3.27 9.99
C CYS A 70 -2.38 4.18 9.69
N VAL A 71 -1.75 4.03 8.53
CA VAL A 71 -0.62 4.87 8.11
C VAL A 71 -1.08 6.27 7.71
N VAL A 72 -2.20 6.38 6.99
CA VAL A 72 -2.67 7.66 6.42
C VAL A 72 -3.43 8.51 7.44
N TYR A 73 -4.30 7.90 8.24
CA TYR A 73 -5.22 8.62 9.13
C TYR A 73 -4.99 8.39 10.63
N ALA A 74 -4.13 7.44 11.00
CA ALA A 74 -3.96 6.90 12.35
C ALA A 74 -5.08 5.95 12.81
N PRO A 75 -4.80 5.05 13.77
CA PRO A 75 -5.74 4.02 14.21
C PRO A 75 -7.06 4.55 14.77
N GLN A 76 -7.05 5.70 15.46
CA GLN A 76 -8.22 6.26 16.14
C GLN A 76 -9.17 7.03 15.21
N HIS A 77 -8.81 7.19 13.95
CA HIS A 77 -9.66 7.86 12.98
C HIS A 77 -10.92 7.04 12.68
N ASP A 78 -12.06 7.71 12.53
CA ASP A 78 -13.37 7.08 12.35
C ASP A 78 -13.38 6.04 11.22
N GLU A 79 -12.81 6.38 10.07
CA GLU A 79 -12.74 5.47 8.91
C GLU A 79 -11.89 4.22 9.18
N THR A 80 -10.79 4.37 9.95
CA THR A 80 -9.93 3.25 10.34
C THR A 80 -10.66 2.34 11.34
N GLN A 81 -11.36 2.94 12.30
CA GLN A 81 -12.15 2.22 13.31
C GLN A 81 -13.31 1.46 12.66
N GLU A 82 -14.00 2.05 11.70
CA GLU A 82 -15.09 1.39 10.98
C GLU A 82 -14.62 0.11 10.27
N VAL A 83 -13.50 0.19 9.55
CA VAL A 83 -12.90 -0.99 8.90
C VAL A 83 -12.46 -2.03 9.93
N ALA A 84 -11.89 -1.59 11.06
CA ALA A 84 -11.51 -2.49 12.15
C ALA A 84 -12.72 -3.22 12.77
N GLU A 85 -13.84 -2.53 12.96
CA GLU A 85 -15.08 -3.12 13.46
C GLU A 85 -15.65 -4.16 12.49
N VAL A 86 -15.65 -3.86 11.18
CA VAL A 86 -16.10 -4.81 10.15
C VAL A 86 -15.21 -6.06 10.18
N LEU A 87 -13.89 -5.91 10.23
CA LEU A 87 -12.96 -7.04 10.37
C LEU A 87 -13.20 -7.83 11.66
N ALA A 88 -13.46 -7.16 12.79
CA ALA A 88 -13.76 -7.82 14.05
C ALA A 88 -15.04 -8.63 13.97
N ARG A 89 -16.10 -8.10 13.35
CA ARG A 89 -17.35 -8.82 13.13
C ARG A 89 -17.16 -10.05 12.26
N LEU A 90 -16.41 -9.93 11.15
CA LEU A 90 -16.17 -11.05 10.24
C LEU A 90 -15.40 -12.19 10.92
N ARG A 91 -14.46 -11.88 11.82
CA ARG A 91 -13.74 -12.86 12.64
C ARG A 91 -14.63 -13.62 13.63
N LEU A 92 -15.82 -13.10 13.97
CA LEU A 92 -16.76 -13.77 14.88
C LEU A 92 -17.76 -14.68 14.15
N THR A 93 -17.91 -14.51 12.84
CA THR A 93 -18.81 -15.29 11.98
C THR A 93 -18.16 -16.46 11.26
N HIS A 94 -16.84 -16.65 11.41
CA HIS A 94 -16.04 -17.75 10.88
C HIS A 94 -15.33 -18.49 12.02
#